data_AF-A0A2H0QBL4-F1
#
_entry.id   AF-A0A2H0QBL4-F1
#
_cell.length_a   1.000
_cell.length_b   1.000
_cell.length_c   1.000
_cell.angle_alpha   90.00
_cell.angle_beta   90.00
_cell.angle_gamma   90.00
#
_symmetry.space_group_name_H-M   'P 1'
#
loop_
_entity.id
_entity.type
_entity.pdbx_description
1 polymer ?
#
loop_
_entity_poly.entity_id
_entity_poly.type
_entity_poly.pdbx_seq_one_letter_code
_entity_poly.pdbx_strand_id
1 'polypeptide(L)'
;MKRGFTLLELSFVIVVIGLLVGAAVIADNLITNSRAVQVVRELQQYNLALGQFYRVHRFLPGDLPNATAMWGTVTGDCDYVAGTGTETCDGDGDGTVDFTGSTGWEHESFRMWEQLYFARFIETEYTGAPTTSCTAGIYCITPGETLPRTSYGRDTIFYFSYIQGYWSWTWRNHDTHAFMIGAPNNQQTAGYEGMWHGKALTPQQAYSMDLKLDDEDPYTGKITNMRNTGSSAYAPNCTVGTEGVDAVYDVETTSRECVLVIDAKIN
;
A
#
# COMPACT_ATOMS: atom_id res chain seq x y z
N MET A 1 -47.69 -1.79 43.66
CA MET A 1 -46.62 -2.74 44.03
C MET A 1 -45.51 -2.63 43.01
N LYS A 2 -44.31 -2.15 43.37
CA LYS A 2 -43.16 -2.19 42.46
C LYS A 2 -42.62 -3.63 42.47
N ARG A 3 -42.67 -4.33 41.34
CA ARG A 3 -41.98 -5.61 41.16
C ARG A 3 -40.49 -5.32 41.07
N GLY A 4 -39.71 -5.73 42.07
CA GLY A 4 -38.25 -5.69 42.01
C GLY A 4 -37.74 -6.82 41.11
N PHE A 5 -36.70 -6.54 40.33
CA PHE A 5 -36.01 -7.57 39.55
C PHE A 5 -35.45 -8.66 40.47
N THR A 6 -35.57 -9.91 40.05
CA THR A 6 -35.03 -11.05 40.80
C THR A 6 -33.52 -11.18 40.56
N LEU A 7 -32.79 -11.69 41.54
CA LEU A 7 -31.34 -11.95 41.39
C LEU A 7 -31.05 -12.91 40.24
N LEU A 8 -31.97 -13.86 39.98
CA LEU A 8 -31.85 -14.80 38.87
C LEU A 8 -31.93 -14.09 37.51
N GLU A 9 -32.87 -13.16 37.34
CA GLU A 9 -33.00 -12.38 36.09
C GLU A 9 -31.74 -11.54 35.83
N LEU A 10 -31.16 -10.90 36.84
CA LEU A 10 -29.94 -10.12 36.66
C LEU A 10 -28.73 -11.01 36.31
N SER A 11 -28.67 -12.23 36.87
CA SER A 11 -27.56 -13.16 36.60
C SER A 11 -27.55 -13.70 35.18
N PHE A 12 -28.72 -14.05 34.63
CA PHE A 12 -28.84 -14.47 33.23
C PHE A 12 -28.49 -13.32 32.28
N VAL A 13 -28.89 -12.09 32.59
CA VAL A 13 -28.57 -10.92 31.76
C VAL A 13 -27.06 -10.70 31.67
N ILE A 14 -26.34 -10.76 32.79
CA ILE A 14 -24.88 -10.60 32.79
C ILE A 14 -24.20 -11.73 32.00
N VAL A 15 -24.67 -12.97 32.13
CA VAL A 15 -24.15 -14.11 31.36
C VAL A 15 -24.34 -13.90 29.86
N VAL A 16 -25.55 -13.49 29.44
CA VAL A 16 -25.82 -13.22 28.02
C VAL A 16 -24.96 -12.07 27.50
N ILE A 17 -24.83 -10.97 28.26
CA ILE A 17 -23.97 -9.85 27.87
C ILE A 17 -22.50 -10.30 27.76
N GLY A 18 -22.00 -11.08 28.72
CA GLY A 18 -20.62 -11.60 28.69
C GLY A 18 -20.36 -12.48 27.47
N LEU A 19 -21.29 -13.37 27.12
CA LEU A 19 -21.18 -14.21 25.93
C LEU A 19 -21.21 -13.38 24.63
N LEU A 20 -22.07 -12.38 24.54
CA LEU A 20 -22.17 -11.51 23.36
C LEU A 20 -20.90 -10.68 23.17
N VAL A 21 -20.35 -10.11 24.26
CA VAL A 21 -19.10 -9.35 24.20
C VAL A 21 -17.93 -10.26 23.80
N GLY A 22 -17.84 -11.46 24.39
CA GLY A 22 -16.81 -12.45 24.01
C GLY A 22 -16.90 -12.87 22.54
N ALA A 23 -18.11 -13.13 22.04
CA ALA A 23 -18.33 -13.46 20.62
C ALA A 23 -17.95 -12.31 19.68
N ALA A 24 -18.25 -11.06 20.06
CA ALA A 24 -17.92 -9.89 19.26
C ALA A 24 -16.40 -9.69 19.10
N VAL A 25 -15.62 -9.87 20.16
CA VAL A 25 -14.15 -9.77 20.13
C VAL A 25 -13.53 -10.83 19.21
N ILE A 26 -14.03 -12.06 19.27
CA ILE A 26 -13.56 -13.15 18.39
C ILE A 26 -13.90 -12.83 16.93
N ALA A 27 -15.10 -12.32 16.67
CA ALA A 27 -15.52 -11.94 15.32
C ALA A 27 -14.64 -10.84 14.73
N ASP A 28 -14.27 -9.83 15.51
CA ASP A 28 -13.41 -8.73 15.07
C ASP A 28 -12.00 -9.24 14.67
N ASN A 29 -11.39 -10.09 15.50
CA ASN A 29 -10.11 -10.71 15.21
C ASN A 29 -10.15 -11.58 13.94
N LEU A 30 -11.26 -12.30 13.72
CA LEU A 30 -11.45 -13.11 12.51
C LEU A 30 -11.55 -12.23 11.25
N ILE A 31 -12.29 -11.12 11.33
CA ILE A 31 -12.44 -10.17 10.22
C ILE A 31 -11.09 -9.54 9.88
N THR A 32 -10.34 -9.07 10.88
CA THR A 32 -9.02 -8.46 10.68
C THR A 32 -8.04 -9.44 10.03
N ASN A 33 -8.02 -10.70 10.50
CA ASN A 33 -7.21 -11.76 9.90
C ASN A 33 -7.64 -12.11 8.47
N SER A 34 -8.95 -12.16 8.20
CA SER A 34 -9.47 -12.43 6.85
C SER A 34 -9.04 -11.35 5.86
N ARG A 35 -9.11 -10.07 6.27
CA ARG A 35 -8.61 -8.94 5.47
C ARG A 35 -7.11 -9.05 5.21
N ALA A 36 -6.31 -9.41 6.21
CA ALA A 36 -4.88 -9.65 6.02
C ALA A 36 -4.61 -10.72 4.96
N VAL A 37 -5.32 -11.85 5.02
CA VAL A 37 -5.22 -12.92 4.01
C VAL A 37 -5.59 -12.41 2.62
N GLN A 38 -6.63 -11.57 2.52
CA GLN A 38 -7.06 -11.02 1.24
C GLN A 38 -6.00 -10.10 0.62
N VAL A 39 -5.42 -9.21 1.42
CA VAL A 39 -4.34 -8.31 0.97
C VAL A 39 -3.08 -9.09 0.54
N VAL A 40 -2.73 -10.15 1.27
CA VAL A 40 -1.63 -11.04 0.86
C VAL A 40 -1.91 -11.71 -0.49
N ARG A 41 -3.16 -12.11 -0.75
CA ARG A 41 -3.55 -12.67 -2.06
C ARG A 41 -3.49 -11.63 -3.18
N GLU A 42 -3.94 -10.41 -2.93
CA GLU A 42 -3.84 -9.29 -3.88
C GLU A 42 -2.36 -9.04 -4.26
N LEU A 43 -1.46 -8.97 -3.27
CA LEU A 43 -0.01 -8.86 -3.50
C LEU A 43 0.55 -10.01 -4.35
N GLN A 44 0.13 -11.24 -4.09
CA GLN A 44 0.57 -12.40 -4.88
C GLN A 44 0.07 -12.30 -6.33
N GLN A 45 -1.17 -11.85 -6.55
CA GLN A 45 -1.71 -11.63 -7.89
C GLN A 45 -0.91 -10.57 -8.65
N TYR A 46 -0.57 -9.45 -8.01
CA TYR A 46 0.24 -8.42 -8.65
C TYR A 46 1.67 -8.88 -8.94
N ASN A 47 2.32 -9.61 -8.03
CA ASN A 47 3.62 -10.22 -8.31
C ASN A 47 3.58 -11.16 -9.53
N LEU A 48 2.52 -11.97 -9.66
CA LEU A 48 2.34 -12.85 -10.83
C LEU A 48 2.14 -12.03 -12.11
N ALA A 49 1.35 -10.96 -12.06
CA ALA A 49 1.12 -10.06 -13.20
C ALA A 49 2.42 -9.37 -13.64
N LEU A 50 3.23 -8.86 -12.70
CA LEU A 50 4.54 -8.28 -12.98
C LEU A 50 5.48 -9.29 -13.65
N GLY A 51 5.59 -10.50 -13.11
CA GLY A 51 6.41 -11.55 -13.72
C GLY A 51 5.92 -11.97 -15.11
N GLN A 52 4.60 -12.01 -15.34
CA GLN A 52 4.03 -12.29 -16.66
C GLN A 52 4.36 -11.19 -17.67
N PHE A 53 4.19 -9.93 -17.28
CA PHE A 53 4.55 -8.78 -18.11
C PHE A 53 6.04 -8.81 -18.46
N TYR A 54 6.91 -8.98 -17.47
CA TYR A 54 8.35 -9.05 -17.68
C TYR A 54 8.76 -10.20 -18.63
N ARG A 55 8.13 -11.37 -18.52
CA ARG A 55 8.43 -12.50 -19.42
C ARG A 55 8.04 -12.24 -20.88
N VAL A 56 6.96 -11.49 -21.11
CA VAL A 56 6.48 -11.17 -22.46
C VAL A 56 7.24 -10.00 -23.06
N HIS A 57 7.40 -8.92 -22.31
CA HIS A 57 7.92 -7.65 -22.81
C HIS A 57 9.42 -7.44 -22.57
N ARG A 58 10.02 -8.19 -21.64
CA ARG A 58 11.45 -8.06 -21.19
C ARG A 58 11.78 -6.75 -20.47
N PHE A 59 10.75 -5.99 -20.11
CA PHE A 59 10.81 -4.78 -19.29
C PHE A 59 9.74 -4.88 -18.21
N LEU A 60 9.89 -4.08 -17.14
CA LEU A 60 8.81 -3.93 -16.17
C LEU A 60 7.69 -3.06 -16.76
N PRO A 61 6.45 -3.22 -16.29
CA PRO A 61 5.41 -2.26 -16.65
C PRO A 61 5.75 -0.90 -16.02
N GLY A 62 5.46 0.19 -16.73
CA GLY A 62 5.95 1.53 -16.42
C GLY A 62 7.27 1.82 -17.15
N ASP A 63 8.25 0.95 -16.99
CA ASP A 63 9.63 1.00 -17.53
C ASP A 63 9.78 0.60 -19.01
N LEU A 64 8.67 0.36 -19.74
CA LEU A 64 8.74 -0.11 -21.11
C LEU A 64 9.04 1.05 -22.09
N PRO A 65 10.19 1.10 -22.79
CA PRO A 65 10.60 2.25 -23.59
C PRO A 65 9.87 2.42 -24.93
N ASN A 66 8.97 1.51 -25.28
CA ASN A 66 8.19 1.53 -26.51
C ASN A 66 6.72 1.16 -26.29
N ALA A 67 6.18 1.43 -25.10
CA ALA A 67 4.78 1.27 -24.75
C ALA A 67 3.84 2.01 -25.72
N THR A 68 4.19 3.23 -26.14
CA THR A 68 3.39 4.06 -27.04
C THR A 68 3.26 3.46 -28.44
N ALA A 69 4.25 2.68 -28.89
CA ALA A 69 4.18 1.95 -30.15
C ALA A 69 3.16 0.79 -30.10
N MET A 70 2.86 0.28 -28.90
CA MET A 70 1.92 -0.81 -28.68
C MET A 70 0.49 -0.31 -28.46
N TRP A 71 0.33 0.74 -27.68
CA TRP A 71 -0.98 1.16 -27.18
C TRP A 71 -1.39 2.60 -27.54
N GLY A 72 -0.48 3.35 -28.18
CA GLY A 72 -0.68 4.75 -28.57
C GLY A 72 -0.08 5.72 -27.56
N THR A 73 0.17 6.95 -28.01
CA THR A 73 0.75 8.02 -27.19
C THR A 73 -0.35 8.89 -26.61
N VAL A 74 -0.29 9.17 -25.31
CA VAL A 74 -1.16 10.15 -24.67
C VAL A 74 -1.03 11.52 -25.35
N THR A 75 -2.15 12.18 -25.62
CA THR A 75 -2.13 13.55 -26.16
C THR A 75 -1.92 14.54 -25.01
N GLY A 76 -0.66 14.87 -24.72
CA GLY A 76 -0.32 15.84 -23.69
C GLY A 76 0.95 15.46 -22.94
N ASP A 77 1.07 15.99 -21.73
CA ASP A 77 2.18 15.70 -20.84
C ASP A 77 1.98 14.34 -20.15
N CYS A 78 2.97 13.47 -20.26
CA CYS A 78 2.97 12.14 -19.67
C CYS A 78 2.89 12.14 -18.14
N ASP A 79 3.12 13.29 -17.51
CA ASP A 79 3.05 13.37 -16.05
C ASP A 79 1.63 13.39 -15.49
N TYR A 80 0.71 14.09 -16.17
CA TYR A 80 -0.58 14.47 -15.58
C TYR A 80 -1.78 14.09 -16.43
N VAL A 81 -1.54 13.61 -17.64
CA VAL A 81 -2.60 13.33 -18.59
C VAL A 81 -2.87 11.84 -18.63
N ALA A 82 -4.06 11.45 -18.18
CA ALA A 82 -4.56 10.09 -18.38
C ALA A 82 -4.89 9.88 -19.88
N GLY A 83 -4.68 8.66 -20.37
CA GLY A 83 -5.17 8.26 -21.69
C GLY A 83 -6.70 8.32 -21.78
N THR A 84 -7.24 8.42 -22.99
CA THR A 84 -8.71 8.39 -23.23
C THR A 84 -9.21 7.02 -23.71
N GLY A 85 -8.29 6.08 -23.87
CA GLY A 85 -8.50 4.69 -24.23
C GLY A 85 -7.27 3.88 -23.84
N THR A 86 -6.51 3.40 -24.83
CA THR A 86 -5.30 2.61 -24.56
C THR A 86 -4.03 3.46 -24.55
N GLU A 87 -4.12 4.76 -24.77
CA GLU A 87 -2.92 5.59 -24.87
C GLU A 87 -2.14 5.62 -23.55
N THR A 88 -0.82 5.52 -23.66
CA THR A 88 0.11 5.47 -22.53
C THR A 88 1.33 6.37 -22.82
N CYS A 89 2.34 6.26 -21.97
CA CYS A 89 3.64 6.87 -22.09
C CYS A 89 4.73 5.80 -22.05
N ASP A 90 5.84 6.09 -22.73
CA ASP A 90 7.03 5.25 -22.68
C ASP A 90 7.75 5.46 -21.34
N GLY A 91 8.27 4.38 -20.77
CA GLY A 91 9.27 4.45 -19.70
C GLY A 91 10.67 4.72 -20.26
N ASP A 92 11.67 4.77 -19.39
CA ASP A 92 13.04 5.01 -19.82
C ASP A 92 13.84 3.73 -20.11
N GLY A 93 13.36 2.56 -19.64
CA GLY A 93 13.98 1.27 -19.89
C GLY A 93 15.24 1.02 -19.07
N ASP A 94 15.42 1.74 -17.96
CA ASP A 94 16.58 1.63 -17.09
C ASP A 94 16.51 0.43 -16.12
N GLY A 95 15.37 -0.27 -16.10
CA GLY A 95 15.14 -1.46 -15.29
C GLY A 95 14.61 -1.16 -13.89
N THR A 96 14.34 0.10 -13.58
CA THR A 96 13.68 0.56 -12.36
C THR A 96 12.25 0.99 -12.68
N VAL A 97 11.42 1.18 -11.65
CA VAL A 97 10.06 1.72 -11.85
C VAL A 97 9.96 2.90 -10.91
N ASP A 98 10.17 4.07 -11.45
CA ASP A 98 10.39 5.25 -10.63
C ASP A 98 9.09 5.99 -10.31
N PHE A 99 9.11 6.68 -9.17
CA PHE A 99 8.07 7.64 -8.83
C PHE A 99 8.24 8.92 -9.65
N THR A 100 9.48 9.39 -9.78
CA THR A 100 9.88 10.58 -10.55
C THR A 100 11.06 10.18 -11.41
N GLY A 101 10.89 10.17 -12.72
CA GLY A 101 11.95 9.78 -13.66
C GLY A 101 13.19 10.69 -13.57
N SER A 102 14.34 10.15 -13.94
CA SER A 102 15.65 10.82 -13.86
C SER A 102 15.77 12.05 -14.79
N THR A 103 14.96 12.07 -15.86
CA THR A 103 14.84 13.16 -16.83
C THR A 103 13.65 14.10 -16.59
N GLY A 104 12.88 13.83 -15.52
CA GLY A 104 11.48 14.25 -15.43
C GLY A 104 10.64 13.53 -16.48
N TRP A 105 9.34 13.41 -16.27
CA TRP A 105 8.36 13.08 -17.31
C TRP A 105 7.92 11.61 -17.53
N GLU A 106 8.30 10.63 -16.69
CA GLU A 106 7.87 9.22 -16.93
C GLU A 106 6.87 8.59 -15.93
N HIS A 107 6.72 9.11 -14.70
CA HIS A 107 5.78 8.64 -13.66
C HIS A 107 5.42 7.13 -13.72
N GLU A 108 6.45 6.30 -13.81
CA GLU A 108 6.33 4.89 -14.20
C GLU A 108 5.53 4.09 -13.19
N SER A 109 5.62 4.45 -11.91
CA SER A 109 4.84 3.86 -10.82
C SER A 109 3.32 3.93 -11.06
N PHE A 110 2.84 4.98 -11.72
CA PHE A 110 1.43 5.11 -12.10
C PHE A 110 1.16 4.37 -13.41
N ARG A 111 2.02 4.58 -14.41
CA ARG A 111 1.93 3.98 -15.75
C ARG A 111 1.99 2.45 -15.72
N MET A 112 2.65 1.88 -14.72
CA MET A 112 2.71 0.44 -14.50
C MET A 112 1.32 -0.20 -14.42
N TRP A 113 0.40 0.42 -13.68
CA TRP A 113 -0.92 -0.16 -13.44
C TRP A 113 -1.81 -0.14 -14.70
N GLU A 114 -1.75 0.93 -15.49
CA GLU A 114 -2.45 0.97 -16.79
C GLU A 114 -1.85 -0.03 -17.79
N GLN A 115 -0.52 -0.16 -17.85
CA GLN A 115 0.14 -1.05 -18.80
C GLN A 115 -0.14 -2.53 -18.47
N LEU A 116 -0.21 -2.88 -17.18
CA LEU A 116 -0.67 -4.22 -16.75
C LEU A 116 -2.11 -4.52 -17.21
N TYR A 117 -2.99 -3.51 -17.21
CA TYR A 117 -4.36 -3.65 -17.71
C TYR A 117 -4.40 -3.77 -19.23
N PHE A 118 -3.66 -2.94 -19.97
CA PHE A 118 -3.59 -3.01 -21.43
C PHE A 118 -3.01 -4.34 -21.93
N ALA A 119 -2.06 -4.91 -21.19
CA ALA A 119 -1.53 -6.25 -21.43
C ALA A 119 -2.44 -7.40 -20.94
N ARG A 120 -3.57 -7.08 -20.30
CA ARG A 120 -4.57 -8.02 -19.74
C ARG A 120 -4.04 -8.95 -18.65
N PHE A 121 -3.06 -8.49 -17.87
CA PHE A 121 -2.60 -9.22 -16.68
C PHE A 121 -3.37 -8.86 -15.41
N ILE A 122 -4.11 -7.75 -15.42
CA ILE A 122 -5.08 -7.37 -14.40
C ILE A 122 -6.41 -6.98 -15.06
N GLU A 123 -7.50 -7.08 -14.31
CA GLU A 123 -8.86 -6.81 -14.82
C GLU A 123 -9.32 -5.37 -14.59
N THR A 124 -8.68 -4.66 -13.66
CA THR A 124 -9.07 -3.30 -13.29
C THR A 124 -8.25 -2.29 -14.08
N GLU A 125 -8.95 -1.36 -14.71
CA GLU A 125 -8.36 -0.21 -15.38
C GLU A 125 -7.99 0.86 -14.37
N TYR A 126 -6.78 1.40 -14.51
CA TYR A 126 -6.30 2.54 -13.75
C TYR A 126 -5.92 3.66 -14.71
N THR A 127 -6.04 4.90 -14.27
CA THR A 127 -5.82 6.08 -15.13
C THR A 127 -4.37 6.25 -15.59
N GLY A 128 -3.44 5.62 -14.87
CA GLY A 128 -1.98 5.69 -15.09
C GLY A 128 -1.36 7.08 -14.96
N ALA A 129 -2.15 8.08 -14.59
CA ALA A 129 -1.70 9.41 -14.22
C ALA A 129 -2.48 9.91 -12.99
N PRO A 130 -1.81 10.64 -12.08
CA PRO A 130 -2.48 11.41 -11.04
C PRO A 130 -3.24 12.60 -11.64
N THR A 131 -4.24 13.12 -10.94
CA THR A 131 -4.93 14.37 -11.36
C THR A 131 -4.28 15.60 -10.72
N THR A 132 -4.45 16.78 -11.32
CA THR A 132 -3.81 18.04 -10.87
C THR A 132 -4.71 18.96 -10.03
N SER A 133 -5.91 18.51 -9.65
CA SER A 133 -6.95 19.36 -9.06
C SER A 133 -7.16 19.20 -7.55
N CYS A 134 -6.08 19.15 -6.75
CA CYS A 134 -6.16 19.12 -5.29
C CYS A 134 -5.55 20.38 -4.66
N THR A 135 -6.11 20.81 -3.53
CA THR A 135 -5.77 22.03 -2.77
C THR A 135 -4.29 22.13 -2.34
N ALA A 136 -3.51 21.07 -2.52
CA ALA A 136 -2.13 20.97 -2.08
C ALA A 136 -1.06 21.05 -3.20
N GLY A 137 -1.43 20.86 -4.47
CA GLY A 137 -0.47 20.92 -5.59
C GLY A 137 0.30 19.62 -5.83
N ILE A 138 0.49 19.36 -7.12
CA ILE A 138 1.27 18.31 -7.79
C ILE A 138 0.53 16.98 -8.07
N TYR A 139 0.34 16.03 -7.14
CA TYR A 139 -0.28 14.72 -7.47
C TYR A 139 -1.50 14.35 -6.61
N CYS A 140 -2.65 14.18 -7.26
CA CYS A 140 -3.86 13.62 -6.63
C CYS A 140 -3.96 12.13 -6.92
N ILE A 141 -3.75 11.31 -5.88
CA ILE A 141 -4.02 9.88 -5.94
C ILE A 141 -5.46 9.65 -5.50
N THR A 142 -6.29 9.15 -6.41
CA THR A 142 -7.62 8.64 -6.07
C THR A 142 -7.54 7.13 -5.90
N PRO A 143 -7.69 6.59 -4.67
CA PRO A 143 -7.70 5.15 -4.45
C PRO A 143 -8.74 4.47 -5.35
N GLY A 144 -8.38 3.40 -6.04
CA GLY A 144 -9.25 2.61 -6.91
C GLY A 144 -9.48 3.20 -8.31
N GLU A 145 -8.89 4.35 -8.61
CA GLU A 145 -8.93 4.98 -9.93
C GLU A 145 -7.51 5.20 -10.45
N THR A 146 -6.65 5.85 -9.65
CA THR A 146 -5.24 6.06 -10.00
C THR A 146 -4.37 4.87 -9.61
N LEU A 147 -4.64 4.28 -8.43
CA LEU A 147 -3.89 3.16 -7.87
C LEU A 147 -4.84 2.12 -7.26
N PRO A 148 -4.46 0.83 -7.19
CA PRO A 148 -5.30 -0.19 -6.57
C PRO A 148 -5.58 0.09 -5.09
N ARG A 149 -6.81 -0.22 -4.65
CA ARG A 149 -7.15 -0.25 -3.22
C ARG A 149 -6.76 -1.59 -2.63
N THR A 150 -6.40 -1.59 -1.35
CA THR A 150 -6.29 -2.82 -0.58
C THR A 150 -7.64 -3.19 0.04
N SER A 151 -7.78 -4.46 0.40
CA SER A 151 -8.94 -4.96 1.14
C SER A 151 -9.10 -4.44 2.58
N TYR A 152 -8.17 -3.62 3.11
CA TYR A 152 -8.29 -3.04 4.45
C TYR A 152 -9.19 -1.80 4.54
N GLY A 153 -9.44 -1.11 3.43
CA GLY A 153 -10.27 0.10 3.47
C GLY A 153 -10.31 0.87 2.17
N ARG A 154 -11.20 1.86 2.10
CA ARG A 154 -11.41 2.68 0.89
C ARG A 154 -10.20 3.55 0.53
N ASP A 155 -9.40 3.93 1.53
CA ASP A 155 -8.31 4.89 1.38
C ASP A 155 -6.93 4.26 1.52
N THR A 156 -6.86 2.93 1.69
CA THR A 156 -5.59 2.20 1.71
C THR A 156 -5.28 1.73 0.30
N ILE A 157 -4.08 2.04 -0.20
CA ILE A 157 -3.65 1.77 -1.57
C ILE A 157 -2.47 0.81 -1.62
N PHE A 158 -2.34 0.11 -2.75
CA PHE A 158 -1.07 -0.44 -3.17
C PHE A 158 -0.35 0.59 -4.03
N TYR A 159 0.88 0.89 -3.66
CA TYR A 159 1.80 1.66 -4.46
C TYR A 159 3.01 0.78 -4.78
N PHE A 160 3.62 0.96 -5.95
CA PHE A 160 4.79 0.19 -6.35
C PHE A 160 5.84 1.14 -6.89
N SER A 161 7.07 0.98 -6.43
CA SER A 161 8.23 1.66 -7.03
C SER A 161 9.50 0.89 -6.76
N TYR A 162 10.55 1.30 -7.45
CA TYR A 162 11.91 1.05 -7.03
C TYR A 162 12.25 1.86 -5.77
N ILE A 163 12.97 1.23 -4.85
CA ILE A 163 13.45 1.81 -3.61
C ILE A 163 14.94 1.51 -3.53
N GLN A 164 15.75 2.55 -3.40
CA GLN A 164 17.18 2.40 -3.16
C GLN A 164 17.46 2.16 -1.68
N GLY A 165 18.39 1.27 -1.36
CA GLY A 165 18.72 0.82 -0.01
C GLY A 165 19.44 1.86 0.86
N TYR A 166 19.76 3.04 0.31
CA TYR A 166 20.35 4.13 1.08
C TYR A 166 19.30 5.15 1.59
N TRP A 167 18.03 5.00 1.19
CA TRP A 167 16.97 5.90 1.63
C TRP A 167 16.67 5.75 3.11
N SER A 168 16.79 6.84 3.85
CA SER A 168 16.71 6.83 5.31
C SER A 168 15.29 6.64 5.88
N TRP A 169 14.24 6.61 5.05
CA TRP A 169 12.85 6.48 5.48
C TRP A 169 12.36 5.05 5.61
N THR A 170 13.06 4.11 4.98
CA THR A 170 12.90 2.67 5.16
C THR A 170 14.05 2.13 5.97
N TRP A 171 13.85 0.99 6.64
CA TRP A 171 14.93 0.27 7.32
C TRP A 171 15.70 -0.68 6.38
N ARG A 172 15.39 -0.65 5.08
CA ARG A 172 16.06 -1.47 4.07
C ARG A 172 17.45 -0.96 3.74
N ASN A 173 18.38 -1.91 3.59
CA ASN A 173 19.77 -1.66 3.21
C ASN A 173 20.10 -2.26 1.83
N HIS A 174 19.10 -2.48 0.99
CA HIS A 174 19.23 -3.02 -0.36
C HIS A 174 18.27 -2.35 -1.32
N ASP A 175 18.70 -2.28 -2.58
CA ASP A 175 17.89 -1.79 -3.68
C ASP A 175 16.86 -2.84 -4.10
N THR A 176 15.60 -2.45 -4.25
CA THR A 176 14.53 -3.38 -4.62
C THR A 176 13.30 -2.65 -5.15
N HIS A 177 12.58 -3.30 -6.05
CA HIS A 177 11.17 -2.96 -6.27
C HIS A 177 10.35 -3.46 -5.08
N ALA A 178 9.41 -2.64 -4.64
CA ALA A 178 8.56 -2.98 -3.50
C ALA A 178 7.14 -2.45 -3.66
N PHE A 179 6.20 -3.21 -3.11
CA PHE A 179 4.85 -2.73 -2.84
C PHE A 179 4.83 -1.99 -1.51
N MET A 180 4.23 -0.81 -1.50
CA MET A 180 3.91 -0.05 -0.31
C MET A 180 2.41 -0.09 -0.06
N ILE A 181 2.04 -0.31 1.20
CA ILE A 181 0.67 -0.22 1.69
C ILE A 181 0.58 1.00 2.58
N GLY A 182 -0.01 2.05 2.00
CA GLY A 182 -0.17 3.35 2.61
C GLY A 182 -1.50 3.98 2.24
N ALA A 183 -1.65 5.25 2.54
CA ALA A 183 -2.78 6.07 2.16
C ALA A 183 -2.25 7.29 1.41
N PRO A 184 -3.01 7.85 0.46
CA PRO A 184 -2.66 9.14 -0.13
C PRO A 184 -2.48 10.18 0.97
N ASN A 185 -1.32 10.83 1.01
CA ASN A 185 -1.14 12.01 1.84
C ASN A 185 -1.35 13.27 0.98
N ASN A 186 -2.24 14.13 1.45
CA ASN A 186 -2.49 15.42 0.80
C ASN A 186 -1.83 16.54 1.60
N GLN A 187 -0.74 16.24 2.33
CA GLN A 187 -0.03 17.22 3.13
C GLN A 187 0.88 18.07 2.24
N GLN A 188 0.74 19.39 2.36
CA GLN A 188 1.60 20.41 1.75
C GLN A 188 2.92 20.50 2.54
N THR A 189 3.81 19.54 2.33
CA THR A 189 5.18 19.60 2.83
C THR A 189 6.12 19.70 1.64
N ALA A 190 6.80 20.84 1.48
CA ALA A 190 7.71 21.07 0.36
C ALA A 190 8.67 19.88 0.15
N GLY A 191 8.60 19.26 -1.04
CA GLY A 191 9.39 18.08 -1.42
C GLY A 191 8.69 16.72 -1.21
N TYR A 192 7.50 16.68 -0.59
CA TYR A 192 6.77 15.46 -0.24
C TYR A 192 5.25 15.56 -0.50
N GLU A 193 4.81 16.48 -1.36
CA GLU A 193 3.39 16.78 -1.60
C GLU A 193 2.75 15.74 -2.53
N GLY A 194 1.67 15.07 -2.09
CA GLY A 194 0.91 14.10 -2.91
C GLY A 194 1.44 12.66 -2.90
N MET A 195 2.11 12.23 -1.82
CA MET A 195 2.81 10.96 -1.76
C MET A 195 1.99 9.80 -1.13
N TRP A 196 2.49 8.59 -1.34
CA TRP A 196 1.93 7.29 -0.93
C TRP A 196 2.12 6.92 0.55
N HIS A 197 2.84 7.71 1.35
CA HIS A 197 3.25 7.36 2.73
C HIS A 197 2.28 7.80 3.84
N GLY A 198 1.02 8.11 3.51
CA GLY A 198 0.02 8.33 4.54
C GLY A 198 -0.16 7.07 5.40
N LYS A 199 -0.26 7.25 6.72
CA LYS A 199 -0.49 6.15 7.66
C LYS A 199 -1.82 5.47 7.37
N ALA A 200 -1.80 4.15 7.18
CA ALA A 200 -2.93 3.46 6.58
C ALA A 200 -3.37 2.19 7.29
N LEU A 201 -2.53 1.63 8.15
CA LEU A 201 -2.85 0.40 8.89
C LEU A 201 -2.72 0.67 10.38
N THR A 202 -3.56 0.01 11.18
CA THR A 202 -3.29 -0.06 12.63
C THR A 202 -2.11 -1.02 12.87
N PRO A 203 -1.36 -0.86 13.98
CA PRO A 203 -0.30 -1.82 14.35
C PRO A 203 -0.76 -3.27 14.39
N GLN A 204 -1.96 -3.53 14.90
CA GLN A 204 -2.54 -4.89 14.89
C GLN A 204 -2.75 -5.43 13.47
N GLN A 205 -3.18 -4.59 12.52
CA GLN A 205 -3.33 -4.99 11.12
C GLN A 205 -1.97 -5.29 10.48
N ALA A 206 -0.97 -4.45 10.74
CA ALA A 206 0.39 -4.63 10.25
C ALA A 206 1.02 -5.91 10.78
N TYR A 207 0.96 -6.14 12.10
CA TYR A 207 1.40 -7.38 12.74
C TYR A 207 0.73 -8.61 12.13
N SER A 208 -0.59 -8.55 11.88
CA SER A 208 -1.34 -9.68 11.29
C SER A 208 -0.92 -9.99 9.84
N MET A 209 -0.37 -9.01 9.12
CA MET A 209 0.20 -9.20 7.78
C MET A 209 1.60 -9.79 7.84
N ASP A 210 2.45 -9.23 8.68
CA ASP A 210 3.82 -9.67 8.94
C ASP A 210 3.85 -11.15 9.35
N LEU A 211 3.04 -11.53 10.34
CA LEU A 211 2.83 -12.92 10.77
C LEU A 211 2.49 -13.90 9.61
N LYS A 212 1.89 -13.42 8.52
CA LYS A 212 1.51 -14.24 7.35
C LYS A 212 2.57 -14.27 6.27
N LEU A 213 3.49 -13.31 6.25
CA LEU A 213 4.47 -13.12 5.19
C LEU A 213 5.88 -13.57 5.62
N ASP A 214 6.25 -13.41 6.89
CA ASP A 214 7.58 -13.72 7.42
C ASP A 214 7.68 -13.89 8.94
N ASP A 215 8.11 -12.88 9.71
CA ASP A 215 8.89 -13.08 10.95
C ASP A 215 8.42 -12.29 12.19
N GLU A 216 7.32 -11.54 12.08
CA GLU A 216 6.71 -10.72 13.13
C GLU A 216 7.57 -9.52 13.58
N ASP A 217 8.74 -9.30 12.97
CA ASP A 217 9.61 -8.17 13.27
C ASP A 217 9.33 -7.02 12.31
N PRO A 218 8.91 -5.84 12.84
CA PRO A 218 8.51 -4.72 12.00
C PRO A 218 9.61 -4.14 11.12
N TYR A 219 10.87 -4.52 11.29
CA TYR A 219 12.01 -3.97 10.58
C TYR A 219 12.91 -5.02 9.93
N THR A 220 12.56 -6.31 9.97
CA THR A 220 13.31 -7.35 9.25
C THR A 220 12.44 -8.10 8.23
N GLY A 221 13.06 -9.02 7.48
CA GLY A 221 12.33 -9.82 6.51
C GLY A 221 11.91 -9.10 5.21
N LYS A 222 10.85 -9.61 4.60
CA LYS A 222 10.28 -9.17 3.32
C LYS A 222 9.28 -8.04 3.50
N ILE A 223 8.65 -7.93 4.67
CA ILE A 223 7.73 -6.84 5.00
C ILE A 223 8.30 -6.04 6.16
N THR A 224 8.44 -4.74 5.94
CA THR A 224 9.00 -3.83 6.95
C THR A 224 8.10 -2.61 7.06
N ASN A 225 7.93 -2.10 8.25
CA ASN A 225 7.35 -0.79 8.49
C ASN A 225 8.33 0.33 8.08
N MET A 226 7.80 1.51 7.77
CA MET A 226 8.63 2.72 7.68
C MET A 226 9.23 3.05 9.05
N ARG A 227 10.33 3.81 9.05
CA ARG A 227 11.04 4.13 10.30
C ARG A 227 10.16 4.86 11.33
N ASN A 228 10.34 4.48 12.60
CA ASN A 228 9.78 5.12 13.77
C ASN A 228 10.71 6.15 14.45
N THR A 229 12.02 6.20 14.13
CA THR A 229 12.99 7.09 14.80
C THR A 229 13.74 8.04 13.85
N GLY A 230 14.29 9.11 14.44
CA GLY A 230 15.14 10.08 13.75
C GLY A 230 14.38 11.10 12.90
N SER A 231 15.13 11.85 12.07
CA SER A 231 14.58 12.84 11.14
C SER A 231 13.76 12.23 9.99
N SER A 232 13.70 10.91 9.91
CA SER A 232 12.97 10.14 8.90
C SER A 232 11.91 9.23 9.54
N ALA A 233 11.37 9.62 10.69
CA ALA A 233 10.29 8.90 11.36
C ALA A 233 8.95 9.13 10.66
N TYR A 234 8.65 8.34 9.63
CA TYR A 234 7.38 8.43 8.88
C TYR A 234 6.24 7.66 9.55
N ALA A 235 6.55 6.63 10.34
CA ALA A 235 5.58 5.83 11.10
C ALA A 235 5.98 5.69 12.58
N PRO A 236 6.18 6.80 13.33
CA PRO A 236 6.72 6.80 14.70
C PRO A 236 5.88 6.04 15.73
N ASN A 237 4.58 5.93 15.50
CA ASN A 237 3.64 5.34 16.46
C ASN A 237 3.15 3.95 16.02
N CYS A 238 3.74 3.38 14.96
CA CYS A 238 3.38 2.03 14.54
C CYS A 238 3.97 0.97 15.48
N THR A 239 5.12 1.29 16.07
CA THR A 239 5.94 0.38 16.87
C THR A 239 6.40 1.08 18.13
N VAL A 240 6.66 0.29 19.17
CA VAL A 240 7.37 0.72 20.39
C VAL A 240 8.75 0.07 20.42
N GLY A 241 9.69 0.65 21.17
CA GLY A 241 11.07 0.19 21.23
C GLY A 241 11.98 0.85 20.19
N THR A 242 13.20 0.35 20.09
CA THR A 242 14.27 0.91 19.25
C THR A 242 14.46 0.07 17.99
N GLU A 243 14.46 0.72 16.81
CA GLU A 243 14.66 0.06 15.51
C GLU A 243 15.93 -0.79 15.51
N GLY A 244 15.83 -2.03 15.01
CA GLY A 244 16.96 -2.95 14.92
C GLY A 244 17.48 -3.47 16.25
N VAL A 245 16.80 -3.21 17.37
CA VAL A 245 17.17 -3.69 18.71
C VAL A 245 16.05 -4.50 19.34
N ASP A 246 14.91 -3.86 19.61
CA ASP A 246 13.80 -4.43 20.38
C ASP A 246 12.43 -3.91 19.94
N ALA A 247 12.35 -3.34 18.74
CA ALA A 247 11.12 -2.75 18.25
C ALA A 247 10.05 -3.81 17.96
N VAL A 248 8.82 -3.56 18.42
CA VAL A 248 7.66 -4.41 18.19
C VAL A 248 6.46 -3.57 17.82
N TYR A 249 5.47 -4.15 17.12
CA TYR A 249 4.23 -3.45 16.80
C TYR A 249 3.48 -3.00 18.06
N ASP A 250 3.03 -1.75 18.07
CA ASP A 250 2.24 -1.19 19.18
C ASP A 250 0.77 -1.59 19.07
N VAL A 251 0.46 -2.86 19.34
CA VAL A 251 -0.89 -3.43 19.17
C VAL A 251 -1.95 -2.82 20.10
N GLU A 252 -1.55 -2.04 21.10
CA GLU A 252 -2.48 -1.26 21.94
C GLU A 252 -3.03 -0.03 21.21
N THR A 253 -2.28 0.50 20.24
CA THR A 253 -2.69 1.63 19.43
C THR A 253 -3.77 1.22 18.42
N THR A 254 -4.92 1.89 18.49
CA THR A 254 -6.09 1.61 17.63
C THR A 254 -6.21 2.56 16.44
N SER A 255 -5.42 3.65 16.40
CA SER A 255 -5.34 4.54 15.24
C SER A 255 -4.49 3.92 14.12
N ARG A 256 -4.65 4.44 12.90
CA ARG A 256 -3.86 4.04 11.73
C ARG A 256 -2.52 4.74 11.81
N GLU A 257 -1.47 4.00 12.16
CA GLU A 257 -0.13 4.55 12.37
C GLU A 257 0.96 3.94 11.49
N CYS A 258 0.66 2.82 10.83
CA CYS A 258 1.63 2.03 10.09
C CYS A 258 1.56 2.27 8.58
N VAL A 259 2.72 2.14 7.95
CA VAL A 259 2.90 2.07 6.49
C VAL A 259 3.87 0.94 6.22
N LEU A 260 3.42 -0.06 5.45
CA LEU A 260 4.21 -1.27 5.20
C LEU A 260 4.85 -1.18 3.83
N VAL A 261 6.10 -1.61 3.75
CA VAL A 261 6.89 -1.74 2.53
C VAL A 261 7.16 -3.23 2.37
N ILE A 262 6.96 -3.80 1.19
CA ILE A 262 6.95 -5.25 0.96
C ILE A 262 7.72 -5.54 -0.32
N ASP A 263 8.79 -6.33 -0.24
CA ASP A 263 9.61 -6.64 -1.41
C ASP A 263 8.80 -7.34 -2.51
N ALA A 264 8.92 -6.82 -3.72
CA ALA A 264 8.28 -7.42 -4.88
C ALA A 264 9.06 -8.65 -5.35
N LYS A 265 8.34 -9.60 -5.96
CA LYS A 265 8.89 -10.81 -6.55
C LYS A 265 8.64 -10.81 -8.05
N ILE A 266 9.65 -10.36 -8.78
CA ILE A 266 9.67 -10.35 -10.24
C ILE A 266 10.53 -11.56 -10.66
N ASN A 267 9.88 -12.71 -10.90
CA ASN A 267 10.53 -13.95 -11.35
C ASN A 267 10.12 -14.32 -12.78
#